data_AF-A0A226N033-F1
#
_entry.id   AF-A0A226N033-F1
#
_cell.length_a   1.000
_cell.length_b   1.000
_cell.length_c   1.000
_cell.angle_alpha   90.00
_cell.angle_beta   90.00
_cell.angle_gamma   90.00
#
_symmetry.space_group_name_H-M   'P 1'
#
loop_
_entity.id
_entity.type
_entity.pdbx_description
1 polymer ?
#
loop_
_entity_poly.entity_id
_entity_poly.type
_entity_poly.pdbx_seq_one_letter_code
_entity_poly.pdbx_strand_id
1 'polypeptide(L)'
;MALERVTGKDWYQVLGAQPSDSPAELRRKYQRLALLYHPDKQKADVPAGEVEECVQRFIEIDQAWKILGNEETKKEYDLQQRGRFLPRSAVAAAAL
;
A
#
# COMPACT_ATOMS: atom_id res chain seq x y z
N MET A 1 6.43 14.95 18.75
CA MET A 1 5.92 13.57 18.89
C MET A 1 5.37 13.14 17.55
N ALA A 2 6.15 12.40 16.76
CA ALA A 2 5.66 11.72 15.57
C ALA A 2 6.22 10.29 15.66
N LEU A 3 5.33 9.32 15.89
CA LEU A 3 5.73 7.94 16.03
C LEU A 3 5.99 7.40 14.62
N GLU A 4 7.25 7.46 14.19
CA GLU A 4 7.75 6.72 13.03
C GLU A 4 7.56 5.22 13.29
N ARG A 5 6.39 4.69 12.92
CA ARG A 5 6.18 3.27 12.73
C ARG A 5 6.46 2.95 11.26
N VAL A 6 7.73 3.03 10.89
CA VAL A 6 8.22 2.52 9.60
C VAL A 6 8.60 1.05 9.79
N THR A 7 7.63 0.14 9.85
CA THR A 7 7.91 -1.31 9.83
C THR A 7 6.77 -2.09 9.19
N GLY A 8 6.81 -2.21 7.87
CA GLY A 8 5.88 -3.01 7.06
C GLY A 8 5.42 -2.19 5.87
N LYS A 9 5.58 -2.70 4.65
CA LYS A 9 5.16 -2.02 3.42
C LYS A 9 3.71 -1.55 3.57
N ASP A 10 3.55 -0.24 3.73
CA ASP A 10 2.26 0.38 3.93
C ASP A 10 1.66 0.62 2.56
N TRP A 11 0.69 -0.21 2.17
CA TRP A 11 0.03 -0.10 0.87
C TRP A 11 -0.59 1.29 0.66
N TYR A 12 -0.96 1.95 1.75
CA TYR A 12 -1.40 3.34 1.73
C TYR A 12 -0.28 4.25 1.24
N GLN A 13 0.94 4.12 1.78
CA GLN A 13 2.08 4.93 1.35
C GLN A 13 2.50 4.65 -0.10
N VAL A 14 2.38 3.41 -0.58
CA VAL A 14 2.64 3.03 -1.99
C VAL A 14 1.67 3.74 -2.94
N LEU A 15 0.39 3.81 -2.57
CA LEU A 15 -0.64 4.57 -3.31
C LEU A 15 -0.58 6.09 -3.05
N GLY A 16 0.32 6.57 -2.17
CA GLY A 16 0.29 7.95 -1.68
C GLY A 16 -1.02 8.30 -0.96
N ALA A 17 -1.73 7.29 -0.46
CA ALA A 17 -2.97 7.38 0.28
C ALA A 17 -2.72 7.32 1.79
N GLN A 18 -3.76 7.67 2.54
CA GLN A 18 -3.81 7.57 3.99
C GLN A 18 -4.84 6.51 4.39
N PRO A 19 -4.70 5.87 5.56
CA PRO A 19 -5.72 4.96 6.09
C PRO A 19 -7.09 5.65 6.29
N SER A 20 -7.10 6.98 6.46
CA SER A 20 -8.31 7.81 6.50
C SER A 20 -8.89 8.18 5.13
N ASP A 21 -8.20 7.87 4.02
CA ASP A 21 -8.73 8.18 2.68
C ASP A 21 -9.91 7.26 2.33
N SER A 22 -10.90 7.85 1.66
CA SER A 22 -12.05 7.13 1.13
C SER A 22 -11.65 6.24 -0.06
N PRO A 23 -12.37 5.13 -0.33
CA PRO A 23 -12.10 4.27 -1.49
C PRO A 23 -12.11 5.03 -2.82
N ALA A 24 -12.93 6.08 -2.94
CA ALA A 24 -12.95 6.96 -4.10
C ALA A 24 -11.63 7.74 -4.29
N GLU A 25 -11.01 8.21 -3.20
CA GLU A 25 -9.73 8.93 -3.25
C GLU A 25 -8.57 7.96 -3.54
N LEU A 26 -8.58 6.78 -2.93
CA LEU A 26 -7.65 5.69 -3.25
C LEU A 26 -7.68 5.35 -4.75
N ARG A 27 -8.88 5.26 -5.34
CA ARG A 27 -9.05 4.99 -6.78
C ARG A 27 -8.48 6.09 -7.65
N ARG A 28 -8.71 7.35 -7.29
CA ARG A 28 -8.17 8.52 -8.00
C ARG A 28 -6.65 8.56 -7.96
N LYS A 29 -6.06 8.27 -6.79
CA LYS A 29 -4.60 8.20 -6.62
C LYS A 29 -4.01 7.05 -7.44
N TYR A 30 -4.61 5.86 -7.38
CA TYR A 30 -4.24 4.71 -8.21
C TYR A 30 -4.23 5.08 -9.70
N GLN A 31 -5.31 5.65 -10.23
CA GLN A 31 -5.38 6.03 -11.65
C GLN A 31 -4.29 7.03 -12.04
N ARG A 32 -3.99 8.03 -11.20
CA ARG A 32 -2.91 8.99 -11.46
C ARG A 32 -1.55 8.32 -11.49
N LEU A 33 -1.26 7.47 -10.52
CA LEU A 33 0.02 6.77 -10.42
C LEU A 33 0.19 5.75 -11.56
N ALA A 34 -0.86 4.98 -11.88
CA ALA A 34 -0.88 4.05 -13.00
C ALA A 34 -0.54 4.75 -14.33
N LEU A 35 -1.08 5.94 -14.56
CA LEU A 35 -0.77 6.76 -15.73
C LEU A 35 0.64 7.37 -15.69
N LEU A 36 1.18 7.66 -14.50
CA LEU A 36 2.52 8.20 -14.31
C LEU A 36 3.62 7.16 -14.59
N TYR A 37 3.42 5.95 -14.08
CA TYR A 37 4.37 4.84 -14.20
C TYR A 37 4.09 3.92 -15.40
N HIS A 38 3.16 4.29 -16.28
CA HIS A 38 2.83 3.46 -17.43
C HIS A 38 4.01 3.39 -18.43
N PRO A 39 4.42 2.19 -18.88
CA PRO A 39 5.54 2.03 -19.81
C PRO A 39 5.34 2.77 -21.14
N ASP A 40 4.09 2.95 -21.58
CA ASP A 40 3.77 3.75 -22.79
C ASP A 40 4.14 5.24 -22.69
N LYS A 41 4.17 5.79 -21.46
CA LYS A 41 4.60 7.17 -21.20
C LYS A 41 6.11 7.29 -20.98
N GLN A 42 6.79 6.17 -20.73
CA GLN A 42 8.24 6.07 -20.69
C GLN A 42 8.73 6.19 -22.14
N LYS A 43 8.99 7.42 -22.60
CA LYS A 43 9.44 7.68 -23.97
C LYS A 43 10.69 6.84 -24.27
N ALA A 44 10.95 6.50 -25.53
CA ALA A 44 12.09 5.67 -25.95
C ALA A 44 13.50 6.19 -25.54
N ASP A 45 13.59 7.33 -24.86
CA ASP A 45 14.81 7.96 -24.35
C ASP A 45 15.13 7.58 -22.88
N VAL A 46 14.18 6.99 -22.14
CA VAL A 46 14.48 6.53 -20.76
C VAL A 46 15.32 5.25 -20.80
N PRO A 47 16.38 5.16 -19.99
CA PRO A 47 17.22 3.98 -19.90
C PRO A 47 16.41 2.79 -19.36
N ALA A 48 16.75 1.57 -19.81
CA ALA A 48 16.06 0.33 -19.43
C ALA A 48 15.89 0.16 -17.91
N GLY A 49 16.86 0.65 -17.11
CA GLY A 49 16.78 0.62 -15.65
C GLY A 49 15.58 1.41 -15.10
N GLU A 50 15.26 2.58 -15.66
CA GLU A 50 14.10 3.37 -15.23
C GLU A 50 12.76 2.76 -15.66
N VAL A 51 12.76 2.05 -16.80
CA VAL A 51 11.58 1.30 -17.25
C VAL A 51 11.31 0.14 -16.29
N GLU A 52 12.34 -0.61 -15.88
CA GLU A 52 12.22 -1.65 -14.86
C GLU A 52 11.72 -1.10 -13.52
N GLU A 53 12.27 0.03 -13.06
CA GLU A 53 11.80 0.70 -11.84
C GLU A 53 10.33 1.15 -11.93
N CYS A 54 9.90 1.65 -13.09
CA CYS A 54 8.50 2.03 -13.29
C CYS A 54 7.57 0.83 -13.31
N VAL A 55 7.95 -0.27 -13.96
CA VAL A 55 7.20 -1.52 -13.93
C VAL A 55 7.11 -2.05 -12.49
N GLN A 56 8.22 -2.02 -11.75
CA GLN A 56 8.25 -2.48 -10.36
C GLN A 56 7.34 -1.63 -9.47
N ARG A 57 7.41 -0.30 -9.59
CA ARG A 57 6.50 0.61 -8.88
C ARG A 57 5.05 0.39 -9.27
N PHE A 58 4.75 0.18 -10.55
CA PHE A 58 3.39 -0.12 -11.02
C PHE A 58 2.85 -1.40 -10.38
N ILE A 59 3.66 -2.46 -10.30
CA ILE A 59 3.30 -3.71 -9.62
C ILE A 59 2.98 -3.44 -8.14
N GLU A 60 3.80 -2.66 -7.44
CA GLU A 60 3.56 -2.30 -6.04
C GLU A 60 2.24 -1.52 -5.89
N ILE A 61 1.97 -0.57 -6.79
CA ILE A 61 0.72 0.22 -6.80
C ILE A 61 -0.51 -0.67 -7.07
N ASP A 62 -0.40 -1.64 -7.99
CA ASP A 62 -1.48 -2.59 -8.29
C ASP A 62 -1.78 -3.53 -7.13
N GLN A 63 -0.73 -4.06 -6.49
CA GLN A 63 -0.85 -4.86 -5.27
C GLN A 63 -1.52 -4.06 -4.15
N ALA A 64 -1.11 -2.82 -3.96
CA ALA A 64 -1.70 -1.93 -2.98
C ALA A 64 -3.20 -1.71 -3.25
N TRP A 65 -3.57 -1.52 -4.53
CA TRP A 65 -4.96 -1.32 -4.94
C TRP A 65 -5.80 -2.59 -4.80
N LYS A 66 -5.27 -3.78 -5.06
CA LYS A 66 -5.98 -5.05 -4.80
C LYS A 66 -6.35 -5.23 -3.33
N ILE A 67 -5.50 -4.72 -2.43
CA ILE A 67 -5.71 -4.84 -0.99
C ILE A 67 -6.59 -3.70 -0.46
N LEU A 68 -6.39 -2.46 -0.91
CA LEU A 68 -7.08 -1.29 -0.37
C LEU A 68 -8.33 -0.87 -1.15
N GLY A 69 -8.44 -1.30 -2.41
CA GLY A 69 -9.52 -0.93 -3.32
C GLY A 69 -10.81 -1.72 -3.10
N ASN A 70 -10.74 -2.87 -2.42
CA ASN A 70 -11.92 -3.65 -2.05
C ASN A 70 -12.13 -3.58 -0.53
N GLU A 71 -13.36 -3.34 -0.09
CA GLU A 71 -13.67 -3.16 1.34
C GLU A 71 -13.36 -4.43 2.16
N GLU A 72 -13.57 -5.60 1.57
CA GLU A 72 -13.30 -6.88 2.21
C GLU A 72 -11.80 -7.08 2.45
N THR A 73 -10.97 -6.94 1.41
CA THR A 73 -9.50 -7.07 1.53
C THR A 73 -8.89 -5.96 2.37
N LYS A 74 -9.44 -4.74 2.32
CA LYS A 74 -9.02 -3.62 3.17
C LYS A 74 -9.30 -3.93 4.64
N LYS A 75 -10.48 -4.47 4.94
CA LYS A 75 -10.89 -4.82 6.29
C LYS A 75 -10.05 -5.97 6.84
N GLU A 76 -9.74 -6.97 6.03
CA GLU A 76 -8.83 -8.05 6.40
C GLU A 76 -7.40 -7.52 6.64
N TYR A 77 -6.91 -6.63 5.79
CA TYR A 77 -5.61 -5.98 5.97
C TYR A 77 -5.55 -5.14 7.26
N ASP A 78 -6.59 -4.34 7.55
CA ASP A 78 -6.68 -3.56 8.79
C ASP A 78 -6.75 -4.46 10.04
N LEU A 79 -7.51 -5.55 9.95
CA LEU A 79 -7.60 -6.55 11.01
C LEU A 79 -6.26 -7.24 11.27
N GLN A 80 -5.54 -7.59 10.20
CA GLN A 80 -4.21 -8.21 10.27
C GLN A 80 -3.15 -7.24 10.80
N GLN A 81 -3.20 -5.96 10.40
CA GLN A 81 -2.39 -4.87 10.94
C GLN A 81 -2.65 -4.66 12.45
N ARG A 82 -3.92 -4.61 12.87
CA ARG A 82 -4.32 -4.53 14.29
C ARG A 82 -3.87 -5.75 15.09
N GLY A 83 -4.03 -6.96 14.55
CA GLY A 83 -3.61 -8.20 15.20
C GLY A 83 -2.10 -8.33 15.36
N ARG A 84 -1.32 -7.84 14.38
CA ARG A 84 0.15 -7.76 14.47
C ARG A 84 0.63 -6.75 15.52
N PHE A 85 -0.22 -5.78 15.87
CA PHE A 85 0.05 -4.78 16.91
C PHE A 85 -0.36 -5.21 18.32
N LEU A 86 -0.89 -6.43 18.52
CA LEU A 86 -1.01 -6.98 19.87
C LEU A 86 0.41 -7.24 20.40
N PRO A 87 0.88 -6.54 21.45
CA PRO A 87 2.14 -6.90 22.06
C PRO A 87 2.01 -8.34 22.54
N ARG A 88 3.02 -9.18 22.25
CA ARG A 88 3.17 -10.55 22.78
C ARG A 88 3.13 -10.65 24.31
N SER A 89 2.91 -9.53 25.01
CA SER A 89 2.75 -9.43 26.46
C SER A 89 1.30 -9.60 26.96
N ALA A 90 0.30 -9.84 26.10
CA ALA A 90 -1.10 -9.99 26.53
C ALA A 90 -1.66 -11.43 26.40
N VAL A 91 -0.94 -12.37 25.78
CA VAL A 91 -1.41 -13.77 25.58
C VAL A 91 -0.94 -14.70 26.72
N ALA A 92 -0.81 -14.19 27.94
CA ALA A 92 -0.45 -15.01 29.11
C ALA A 92 -1.39 -14.83 30.32
N ALA A 93 -2.50 -14.09 30.21
CA ALA A 93 -3.39 -13.80 31.35
C ALA A 93 -4.80 -14.43 31.25
N ALA A 94 -5.04 -15.33 30.29
CA ALA A 94 -6.35 -15.98 30.11
C ALA A 94 -6.25 -17.52 30.10
N ALA A 95 -5.54 -18.07 31.09
CA ALA A 95 -5.67 -19.47 31.48
C ALA A 95 -5.86 -19.50 33.00
N LEU A 96 -7.12 -19.35 33.41
CA LEU A 96 -7.62 -19.76 34.73
C LEU A 96 -7.98 -21.24 34.65
#